data_AF-A0A9D6EBM1-F1
#
_entry.id   AF-A0A9D6EBM1-F1
#
_cell.length_a   1.000
_cell.length_b   1.000
_cell.length_c   1.000
_cell.angle_alpha   90.00
_cell.angle_beta   90.00
_cell.angle_gamma   90.00
#
_symmetry.space_group_name_H-M   'P 1'
#
loop_
_entity.id
_entity.type
_entity.pdbx_description
1 polymer ?
#
loop_
_entity_poly.entity_id
_entity_poly.type
_entity_poly.pdbx_seq_one_letter_code
_entity_poly.pdbx_strand_id
1 'polypeptide(L)'
;MLTRAPRQVKFLGATVHPMHPAHLPQRTVSVRLERKGEQVVGRSGDRQTGSELRSAAEAALDALGQLVGKEVSLVLRDVAPVVALRQSFVLAVVEVRMEGQTTPLLGVCRSSLHTARDGALAVLDAVNRRLGTG
;
A
#
# COMPACT_ATOMS: atom_id res chain seq x y z
N MET A 1 6.39 24.74 -13.24
CA MET A 1 5.33 23.71 -13.22
C MET A 1 6.00 22.37 -12.94
N LEU A 2 5.82 21.78 -11.76
CA LEU A 2 6.38 20.46 -11.45
C LEU A 2 5.48 19.41 -12.11
N THR A 3 5.89 18.92 -13.28
CA THR A 3 5.28 17.77 -13.95
C THR A 3 5.43 16.56 -13.03
N ARG A 4 4.34 16.19 -12.34
CA ARG A 4 4.29 14.99 -11.53
C ARG A 4 4.56 13.81 -12.47
N ALA A 5 5.67 13.10 -12.26
CA ALA A 5 6.02 11.93 -13.06
C ALA A 5 4.80 10.99 -13.18
N PRO A 6 4.54 10.41 -14.38
CA PRO A 6 3.35 9.60 -14.60
C PRO A 6 3.32 8.44 -13.60
N ARG A 7 2.20 8.30 -12.89
CA ARG A 7 1.98 7.17 -11.95
C ARG A 7 2.07 5.88 -12.76
N GLN A 8 3.10 5.08 -12.51
CA GLN A 8 3.29 3.82 -13.22
C GLN A 8 2.28 2.76 -12.78
N VAL A 9 1.90 2.77 -11.49
CA VAL A 9 0.92 1.85 -10.91
C VAL A 9 -0.33 2.63 -10.48
N LYS A 10 -1.49 2.20 -10.97
CA LYS A 10 -2.81 2.77 -10.66
C LYS A 10 -3.51 1.92 -9.60
N PHE A 11 -4.25 2.59 -8.73
CA PHE A 11 -5.17 1.95 -7.80
C PHE A 11 -6.52 1.71 -8.48
N LEU A 12 -7.02 0.47 -8.46
CA LEU A 12 -8.33 0.11 -9.00
C LEU A 12 -9.39 -0.07 -7.91
N GLY A 13 -9.00 -0.52 -6.71
CA GLY A 13 -9.94 -0.68 -5.61
C GLY A 13 -9.37 -1.47 -4.44
N ALA A 14 -10.05 -1.37 -3.30
CA ALA A 14 -9.81 -2.17 -2.11
C ALA A 14 -11.13 -2.80 -1.66
N THR A 15 -11.09 -4.07 -1.29
CA THR A 15 -12.25 -4.83 -0.81
C THR A 15 -11.91 -5.40 0.55
N VAL A 16 -12.73 -5.06 1.55
CA VAL A 16 -12.65 -5.63 2.89
C VAL A 16 -13.56 -6.85 2.91
N HIS A 17 -12.99 -8.02 3.18
CA HIS A 17 -13.76 -9.25 3.26
C HIS A 17 -14.32 -9.40 4.69
N PRO A 18 -15.64 -9.57 4.84
CA PRO A 18 -16.25 -9.73 6.15
C PRO A 18 -15.83 -11.05 6.81
N MET A 19 -15.90 -11.07 8.14
CA MET A 19 -15.62 -12.26 8.95
C MET A 19 -16.43 -13.46 8.45
N HIS A 20 -15.76 -14.61 8.26
CA HIS A 20 -16.45 -15.88 8.18
C HIS A 20 -16.79 -16.36 9.62
N PRO A 21 -18.05 -16.67 9.94
CA PRO A 21 -18.47 -17.01 11.31
C PRO A 21 -17.89 -18.32 11.85
N ALA A 22 -17.26 -19.14 11.00
CA ALA A 22 -16.73 -20.45 11.37
C ALA A 22 -15.23 -20.46 11.79
N HIS A 23 -14.50 -19.35 11.62
CA HIS A 23 -13.07 -19.29 11.94
C HIS A 23 -12.73 -17.98 12.69
N LEU A 24 -11.64 -18.01 13.46
CA LEU A 24 -11.10 -16.90 14.27
C LEU A 24 -11.21 -15.53 13.56
N PRO A 25 -11.33 -14.39 14.28
CA PRO A 25 -11.61 -13.08 13.71
C PRO A 25 -10.47 -12.60 12.79
N GLN A 26 -10.54 -12.95 11.52
CA GLN A 26 -9.59 -12.51 10.50
C GLN A 26 -10.34 -11.60 9.52
N ARG A 27 -10.10 -10.29 9.62
CA ARG A 27 -10.49 -9.33 8.59
C ARG A 27 -9.38 -9.32 7.55
N THR A 28 -9.66 -9.84 6.36
CA THR A 28 -8.70 -9.79 5.24
C THR A 28 -9.09 -8.67 4.28
N VAL A 29 -8.09 -8.01 3.72
CA VAL A 29 -8.26 -6.96 2.71
C VAL A 29 -7.60 -7.41 1.42
N SER A 30 -8.26 -7.18 0.29
CA SER A 30 -7.67 -7.34 -1.03
C SER A 30 -7.56 -5.97 -1.72
N VAL A 31 -6.42 -5.71 -2.36
CA VAL A 31 -6.15 -4.48 -3.11
C VAL A 31 -5.85 -4.83 -4.55
N ARG A 32 -6.52 -4.15 -5.48
CA ARG A 32 -6.35 -4.32 -6.94
C ARG A 32 -5.57 -3.15 -7.51
N LEU A 33 -4.49 -3.45 -8.23
CA LEU A 33 -3.61 -2.48 -8.88
C LEU A 33 -3.49 -2.77 -10.38
N GLU A 34 -3.16 -1.75 -11.17
CA GLU A 34 -2.87 -1.86 -12.60
C GLU A 34 -1.53 -1.21 -12.94
N ARG A 35 -0.69 -1.87 -13.74
CA ARG A 35 0.50 -1.29 -14.35
C ARG A 35 0.56 -1.65 -15.84
N LYS A 36 0.59 -0.64 -16.71
CA LYS A 36 0.69 -0.83 -18.19
C LYS A 36 -0.36 -1.82 -18.75
N GLY A 37 -1.57 -1.87 -18.17
CA GLY A 37 -2.65 -2.77 -18.59
C GLY A 37 -2.66 -4.13 -17.90
N GLU A 38 -1.61 -4.50 -17.18
CA GLU A 38 -1.58 -5.70 -16.33
C GLU A 38 -2.24 -5.41 -14.98
N GLN A 39 -3.21 -6.25 -14.59
CA GLN A 39 -3.90 -6.13 -13.30
C GLN A 39 -3.44 -7.22 -12.34
N VAL A 40 -3.15 -6.81 -11.12
CA VAL A 40 -2.75 -7.70 -10.03
C VAL A 40 -3.63 -7.48 -8.80
N VAL A 41 -3.76 -8.53 -7.99
CA VAL A 41 -4.50 -8.49 -6.74
C VAL A 41 -3.58 -8.93 -5.62
N GLY A 42 -3.37 -8.05 -4.66
CA GLY A 42 -2.66 -8.37 -3.44
C GLY A 42 -3.60 -8.59 -2.27
N ARG A 43 -3.14 -9.37 -1.29
CA ARG A 43 -3.93 -9.76 -0.10
C ARG A 43 -3.16 -9.47 1.17
N SER A 44 -3.86 -9.03 2.21
CA SER A 44 -3.30 -8.92 3.56
C SER A 44 -3.00 -10.31 4.09
N GLY A 45 -1.90 -10.49 4.82
CA GLY A 45 -1.60 -11.77 5.46
C GLY A 45 -2.58 -12.12 6.60
N ASP A 46 -2.63 -13.39 6.99
CA ASP A 46 -3.55 -13.92 8.01
C ASP A 46 -3.20 -13.53 9.47
N ARG A 47 -2.17 -12.69 9.67
CA ARG A 47 -1.72 -12.33 11.04
C ARG A 47 -2.66 -11.32 11.69
N GLN A 48 -3.30 -11.79 12.75
CA GLN A 48 -4.48 -11.28 13.46
C GLN A 48 -4.42 -9.91 14.17
N THR A 49 -3.39 -9.07 14.00
CA THR A 49 -3.19 -7.90 14.89
C THR A 49 -3.17 -6.54 14.19
N GLY A 50 -3.43 -6.48 12.88
CA GLY A 50 -3.46 -5.23 12.11
C GLY A 50 -4.82 -4.53 12.11
N SER A 51 -4.81 -3.18 12.10
CA SER A 51 -5.98 -2.38 11.73
C SER A 51 -6.33 -2.56 10.24
N GLU A 52 -7.57 -2.26 9.82
CA GLU A 52 -7.96 -2.26 8.39
C GLU A 52 -6.98 -1.45 7.53
N LEU A 53 -6.50 -0.33 8.06
CA LEU A 53 -5.49 0.53 7.42
C LEU A 53 -4.20 -0.25 7.12
N ARG A 54 -3.70 -0.98 8.12
CA ARG A 54 -2.49 -1.79 7.99
C ARG A 54 -2.70 -2.98 7.06
N SER A 55 -3.80 -3.70 7.19
CA SER A 55 -4.14 -4.82 6.29
C SER A 55 -4.22 -4.34 4.84
N ALA A 56 -4.82 -3.19 4.57
CA ALA A 56 -4.86 -2.64 3.22
C ALA A 56 -3.49 -2.19 2.70
N ALA A 57 -2.65 -1.62 3.56
CA ALA A 57 -1.27 -1.29 3.21
C ALA A 57 -0.44 -2.54 2.86
N GLU A 58 -0.59 -3.60 3.63
CA GLU A 58 0.06 -4.91 3.37
C GLU A 58 -0.45 -5.53 2.06
N ALA A 59 -1.77 -5.54 1.83
CA ALA A 59 -2.36 -6.02 0.59
C ALA A 59 -1.86 -5.21 -0.63
N ALA A 60 -1.68 -3.90 -0.49
CA ALA A 60 -1.10 -3.07 -1.54
C ALA A 60 0.38 -3.41 -1.80
N LEU A 61 1.17 -3.70 -0.76
CA LEU A 61 2.55 -4.14 -0.92
C LEU A 61 2.66 -5.52 -1.56
N ASP A 62 1.78 -6.45 -1.21
CA ASP A 62 1.71 -7.76 -1.85
C ASP A 62 1.43 -7.62 -3.35
N ALA A 63 0.46 -6.77 -3.73
CA ALA A 63 0.16 -6.47 -5.12
C ALA A 63 1.36 -5.82 -5.84
N LEU A 64 2.03 -4.87 -5.19
CA LEU A 64 3.23 -4.22 -5.75
C LEU A 64 4.40 -5.20 -5.87
N GLY A 65 4.55 -6.13 -4.93
CA GLY A 65 5.53 -7.22 -4.93
C GLY A 65 5.43 -8.08 -6.19
N GLN A 66 4.22 -8.30 -6.69
CA GLN A 66 3.97 -9.03 -7.94
C GLN A 66 4.39 -8.23 -9.19
N LEU A 67 4.41 -6.90 -9.11
CA LEU A 67 4.75 -6.00 -10.23
C LEU A 67 6.22 -5.60 -10.28
N VAL A 68 6.97 -5.82 -9.20
CA VAL A 68 8.41 -5.55 -9.11
C VAL A 68 9.20 -6.85 -9.33
N GLY A 69 10.43 -6.73 -9.82
CA GLY A 69 11.30 -7.89 -10.03
C GLY A 69 11.64 -8.60 -8.71
N LYS A 70 11.97 -9.90 -8.78
CA LYS A 70 12.31 -10.74 -7.60
C LYS A 70 13.50 -10.22 -6.77
N GLU A 71 14.30 -9.33 -7.34
CA GLU A 71 15.46 -8.70 -6.70
C GLU A 71 15.06 -7.56 -5.75
N VAL A 72 13.80 -7.11 -5.81
CA VAL A 72 13.27 -6.01 -4.99
C VAL A 72 12.31 -6.59 -3.95
N SER A 73 12.62 -6.39 -2.68
CA SER A 73 11.72 -6.70 -1.57
C SER A 73 11.14 -5.43 -0.98
N LEU A 74 9.81 -5.40 -0.82
CA LEU A 74 9.08 -4.30 -0.19
C LEU A 74 8.56 -4.74 1.18
N VAL A 75 8.82 -3.95 2.21
CA VAL A 75 8.41 -4.26 3.59
C VAL A 75 7.67 -3.07 4.19
N LEU A 76 6.46 -3.29 4.70
CA LEU A 76 5.75 -2.28 5.47
C LEU A 76 6.41 -2.14 6.84
N ARG A 77 6.90 -0.94 7.16
CA ARG A 77 7.41 -0.64 8.50
C ARG A 77 6.34 -0.03 9.38
N ASP A 78 5.64 0.96 8.85
CA ASP A 78 4.50 1.51 9.57
C ASP A 78 3.47 2.14 8.64
N VAL A 79 2.26 2.26 9.15
CA VAL A 79 1.20 3.04 8.53
C VAL A 79 0.27 3.58 9.60
N ALA A 80 0.07 4.90 9.60
CA ALA A 80 -0.70 5.57 10.64
C ALA A 80 -1.40 6.83 10.12
N PRO A 81 -2.57 7.17 10.70
CA PRO A 81 -3.15 8.49 10.51
C PRO A 81 -2.30 9.54 11.24
N VAL A 82 -2.10 10.69 10.60
CA VAL A 82 -1.37 11.85 11.15
C VAL A 82 -2.17 13.11 10.87
N VAL A 83 -2.23 14.00 11.87
CA VAL A 83 -2.81 15.34 11.70
C VAL A 83 -1.67 16.35 11.54
N ALA A 84 -1.66 17.06 10.43
CA ALA A 84 -0.67 18.10 10.16
C ALA A 84 -1.34 19.25 9.40
N LEU A 85 -0.95 20.50 9.69
CA LEU A 85 -1.48 21.67 8.98
C LEU A 85 -3.02 21.76 8.98
N ARG A 86 -3.64 21.33 10.10
CA ARG A 86 -5.12 21.22 10.27
C ARG A 86 -5.80 20.29 9.26
N GLN A 87 -5.04 19.36 8.68
CA GLN A 87 -5.53 18.34 7.75
C GLN A 87 -5.15 16.95 8.26
N SER A 88 -5.98 15.96 7.94
CA SER A 88 -5.74 14.55 8.24
C SER A 88 -5.13 13.83 7.05
N PHE A 89 -4.07 13.09 7.30
CA PHE A 89 -3.35 12.29 6.33
C PHE A 89 -3.15 10.88 6.84
N VAL A 90 -2.89 9.96 5.91
CA VAL A 90 -2.27 8.67 6.21
C VAL A 90 -0.85 8.73 5.71
N LEU A 91 0.09 8.36 6.58
CA LEU A 91 1.49 8.15 6.21
C LEU A 91 1.78 6.65 6.18
N ALA A 92 2.55 6.22 5.18
CA ALA A 92 3.09 4.88 5.09
C ALA A 92 4.61 4.96 4.97
N VAL A 93 5.31 4.15 5.78
CA VAL A 93 6.75 3.95 5.69
C VAL A 93 7.00 2.56 5.12
N VAL A 94 7.57 2.51 3.93
CA VAL A 94 7.91 1.29 3.21
C VAL A 94 9.41 1.20 3.08
N GLU A 95 10.01 0.09 3.50
CA GLU A 95 11.39 -0.20 3.15
C GLU A 95 11.47 -0.92 1.82
N VAL A 96 12.36 -0.44 0.96
CA VAL A 96 12.78 -1.14 -0.25
C VAL A 96 14.14 -1.74 -0.01
N ARG A 97 14.27 -3.04 -0.27
CA ARG A 97 15.54 -3.75 -0.21
C ARG A 97 15.92 -4.21 -1.60
N MET A 98 17.10 -3.82 -2.07
CA MET A 98 17.61 -4.11 -3.40
C MET A 98 19.14 -4.09 -3.35
N GLU A 99 19.82 -5.09 -3.93
CA GLU A 99 21.29 -5.13 -4.04
C GLU A 99 22.04 -4.88 -2.72
N GLY A 100 21.53 -5.42 -1.61
CA GLY A 100 22.12 -5.22 -0.27
C GLY A 100 21.89 -3.83 0.34
N GLN A 101 21.25 -2.91 -0.38
CA GLN A 101 20.82 -1.62 0.15
C GLN A 101 19.39 -1.70 0.69
N THR A 102 19.15 -1.02 1.81
CA THR A 102 17.81 -0.80 2.36
C THR A 102 17.52 0.69 2.36
N THR A 103 16.48 1.12 1.65
CA THR A 103 16.08 2.53 1.57
C THR A 103 14.65 2.70 2.07
N PRO A 104 14.40 3.60 3.05
CA PRO A 104 13.06 3.93 3.46
C PRO A 104 12.39 4.87 2.44
N LEU A 105 11.14 4.57 2.11
CA LEU A 105 10.25 5.39 1.31
C LEU A 105 9.08 5.85 2.17
N LEU A 106 8.75 7.14 2.06
CA LEU A 106 7.60 7.74 2.73
C LEU A 106 6.51 8.03 1.71
N GLY A 107 5.32 7.49 1.95
CA GLY A 107 4.11 7.76 1.18
C GLY A 107 3.09 8.54 1.99
N VAL A 108 2.32 9.38 1.31
CA VAL A 108 1.26 10.17 1.93
C VAL A 108 -0.01 10.13 1.10
N CYS A 109 -1.14 9.98 1.77
CA CYS A 109 -2.44 10.30 1.18
C CYS A 109 -3.26 11.16 2.13
N ARG A 110 -4.19 11.95 1.59
CA ARG A 110 -5.21 12.62 2.41
C ARG A 110 -6.14 11.55 2.98
N SER A 111 -6.47 11.65 4.25
CA SER A 111 -7.45 10.77 4.86
C SER A 111 -8.85 11.03 4.28
N SER A 112 -9.64 9.98 4.21
CA SER A 112 -11.04 9.95 3.81
C SER A 112 -11.82 9.03 4.76
N LEU A 113 -13.09 8.77 4.44
CA LEU A 113 -13.90 7.79 5.17
C LEU A 113 -13.63 6.34 4.74
N HIS A 114 -12.72 6.11 3.77
CA HIS A 114 -12.41 4.80 3.23
C HIS A 114 -11.01 4.35 3.68
N THR A 115 -10.92 3.83 4.91
CA THR A 115 -9.64 3.46 5.55
C THR A 115 -8.79 2.51 4.71
N ALA A 116 -9.38 1.44 4.15
CA ALA A 116 -8.65 0.53 3.27
C ALA A 116 -8.09 1.23 2.01
N ARG A 117 -8.86 2.13 1.39
CA ARG A 117 -8.39 2.91 0.24
C ARG A 117 -7.22 3.79 0.62
N ASP A 118 -7.30 4.46 1.76
CA ASP A 118 -6.27 5.40 2.19
C ASP A 118 -4.95 4.70 2.51
N GLY A 119 -4.99 3.56 3.20
CA GLY A 119 -3.80 2.74 3.46
C GLY A 119 -3.11 2.29 2.19
N ALA A 120 -3.89 1.77 1.22
CA ALA A 120 -3.36 1.37 -0.08
C ALA A 120 -2.75 2.54 -0.86
N LEU A 121 -3.42 3.70 -0.87
CA LEU A 121 -2.93 4.88 -1.59
C LEU A 121 -1.67 5.48 -0.97
N ALA A 122 -1.53 5.48 0.36
CA ALA A 122 -0.32 5.93 1.01
C ALA A 122 0.88 5.05 0.59
N VAL A 123 0.72 3.73 0.58
CA VAL A 123 1.76 2.80 0.09
C VAL A 123 2.08 3.06 -1.39
N LEU A 124 1.06 3.20 -2.24
CA LEU A 124 1.27 3.47 -3.66
C LEU A 124 2.00 4.79 -3.90
N ASP A 125 1.73 5.82 -3.11
CA ASP A 125 2.40 7.11 -3.20
C ASP A 125 3.89 7.01 -2.82
N ALA A 126 4.25 6.16 -1.84
CA ALA A 126 5.65 5.85 -1.50
C ALA A 126 6.39 5.22 -2.69
N VAL A 127 5.80 4.16 -3.25
CA VAL A 127 6.47 3.32 -4.25
C VAL A 127 6.45 3.93 -5.65
N ASN A 128 5.34 4.56 -6.07
CA ASN A 128 5.26 5.20 -7.39
C ASN A 128 6.27 6.33 -7.55
N ARG A 129 6.61 7.06 -6.47
CA ARG A 129 7.65 8.10 -6.53
C ARG A 129 9.03 7.54 -6.86
N ARG A 130 9.32 6.30 -6.48
CA ARG A 130 10.59 5.63 -6.79
C ARG A 130 10.56 4.93 -8.15
N LEU A 131 9.43 4.33 -8.52
CA LEU A 131 9.27 3.69 -9.83
C LEU A 131 9.20 4.70 -10.99
N GLY A 132 8.66 5.90 -10.75
CA GLY A 132 8.56 6.97 -11.76
C GLY A 132 9.86 7.73 -12.04
N THR A 133 10.97 7.37 -11.39
CA THR A 133 12.30 7.99 -11.57
C THR A 133 13.31 7.07 -12.27
N GLY A 134 12.86 5.92 -12.79
CA GLY A 134 13.68 5.02 -13.61
C GLY A 134 13.49 5.26 -15.10
#